data_AF-A0A357CTE9-F1
#
_entry.id   AF-A0A357CTE9-F1
#
_cell.length_a   1.000
_cell.length_b   1.000
_cell.length_c   1.000
_cell.angle_alpha   90.00
_cell.angle_beta   90.00
_cell.angle_gamma   90.00
#
_symmetry.space_group_name_H-M   'P 1'
#
loop_
_entity.id
_entity.type
_entity.pdbx_description
1 polymer ?
#
loop_
_entity_poly.entity_id
_entity_poly.type
_entity_poly.pdbx_seq_one_letter_code
_entity_poly.pdbx_strand_id
1 'polypeptide(L)' 'MTLEFEGKTLIGCTSDFDHAELVIVGAPFDGTTSFRPGARFAPSQMR' A
#
# COMPACT_ATOMS: atom_id res chain seq x y z
N MET A 1 17.33 11.07 3.72
CA MET A 1 15.89 11.06 4.06
C MET A 1 15.48 9.61 4.10
N THR A 2 15.53 9.00 5.28
CA THR A 2 15.16 7.60 5.47
C THR A 2 13.64 7.58 5.60
N LEU A 3 12.96 6.89 4.70
CA LEU A 3 11.52 6.67 4.82
C LEU A 3 11.34 5.69 5.98
N GLU A 4 10.80 6.16 7.11
CA GLU A 4 10.46 5.28 8.21
C GLU A 4 9.35 4.32 7.75
N PHE A 5 9.63 3.02 7.88
CA PHE A 5 8.70 1.96 7.50
C PHE A 5 7.54 1.93 8.49
N GLU A 6 6.43 2.56 8.13
CA GLU A 6 5.21 2.49 8.91
C GLU A 6 4.62 1.08 8.78
N GLY A 7 4.49 0.35 9.90
CA GLY A 7 4.17 -1.08 10.00
C GLY A 7 2.77 -1.51 9.55
N LYS A 8 2.22 -0.90 8.50
CA LYS A 8 1.01 -1.32 7.78
C LYS A 8 1.45 -2.08 6.53
N THR A 9 1.84 -3.33 6.70
CA THR A 9 2.19 -4.23 5.59
C THR A 9 1.28 -5.45 5.55
N LEU A 10 1.28 -6.14 4.42
CA LEU A 10 0.56 -7.39 4.28
C LEU A 10 1.22 -8.48 5.12
N ILE A 11 0.43 -9.48 5.51
CA ILE A 11 0.92 -10.65 6.26
C ILE A 11 2.09 -11.30 5.49
N GLY A 12 3.22 -11.45 6.17
CA GLY A 12 4.44 -12.05 5.59
C GLY A 12 5.36 -11.08 4.84
N CYS A 13 4.95 -9.84 4.60
CA CYS A 13 5.82 -8.80 4.04
C CYS A 13 6.66 -8.14 5.14
N THR A 14 7.63 -8.89 5.66
CA THR A 14 8.50 -8.47 6.78
C THR A 14 9.93 -8.11 6.38
N SER A 15 10.28 -8.26 5.10
CA SER A 15 11.62 -7.92 4.61
C SER A 15 11.76 -6.41 4.45
N ASP A 16 12.95 -5.90 4.74
CA ASP A 16 13.31 -4.52 4.44
C ASP A 16 13.34 -4.28 2.92
N PHE A 17 13.17 -3.03 2.52
CA PHE A 17 13.06 -2.63 1.11
C PHE A 17 14.22 -3.12 0.23
N ASP A 18 15.45 -3.07 0.73
CA ASP A 18 16.66 -3.43 -0.02
C ASP A 18 16.82 -4.96 -0.22
N HIS A 19 16.16 -5.78 0.59
CA HIS A 19 16.26 -7.24 0.57
C HIS A 19 14.98 -7.93 0.07
N ALA A 20 13.93 -7.16 -0.22
CA ALA A 20 12.66 -7.70 -0.67
C ALA A 20 12.75 -8.19 -2.13
N GLU A 21 12.31 -9.41 -2.39
CA GLU A 21 12.17 -9.95 -3.76
C GLU A 21 11.01 -9.28 -4.52
N LEU A 22 10.01 -8.77 -3.79
CA LEU A 22 8.85 -8.08 -4.32
C LEU A 22 8.44 -6.95 -3.39
N VAL A 23 8.16 -5.78 -3.97
CA VAL A 23 7.62 -4.62 -3.26
C VAL A 23 6.18 -4.38 -3.68
N ILE A 24 5.28 -4.29 -2.71
CA ILE A 24 3.86 -4.01 -2.92
C ILE A 24 3.57 -2.58 -2.46
N VAL A 25 3.18 -1.72 -3.42
CA VAL A 25 2.81 -0.32 -3.15
C VAL A 25 1.31 -0.16 -3.32
N GLY A 26 0.68 0.53 -2.36
CA GLY A 26 -0.73 0.92 -2.48
C GLY A 26 -0.86 2.30 -3.11
N ALA A 27 -1.75 2.45 -4.09
CA ALA A 27 -2.09 3.74 -4.69
C ALA A 27 -3.51 4.15 -4.26
N PRO A 28 -3.68 4.87 -3.13
CA PRO A 28 -4.99 5.23 -2.59
C PRO A 28 -5.61 6.39 -3.40
N PHE A 29 -6.05 6.10 -4.63
CA PHE A 29 -6.61 7.08 -5.54
C PHE A 29 -7.84 6.52 -6.27
N ASP A 30 -8.88 7.34 -6.35
CA ASP A 30 -10.11 7.04 -7.09
C ASP A 30 -10.65 8.29 -7.82
N GLY A 31 -9.81 9.32 -8.04
CA GLY A 31 -10.23 10.60 -8.60
C GLY A 31 -10.72 10.52 -10.06
N THR A 32 -10.42 9.43 -10.77
CA THR A 32 -10.94 9.15 -12.12
C THR A 32 -12.24 8.33 -12.10
N THR A 33 -12.74 7.93 -10.94
CA THR A 33 -13.97 7.12 -10.82
C THR A 33 -15.20 8.01 -10.90
N SER A 34 -16.09 7.77 -11.87
CA SER A 34 -17.30 8.58 -12.10
C SER A 34 -18.59 8.00 -11.53
N PHE A 35 -18.62 6.71 -11.18
CA PHE A 35 -19.85 6.03 -10.72
C PHE A 35 -19.95 5.89 -9.19
N ARG A 36 -19.01 5.17 -8.56
CA ARG A 36 -19.00 4.94 -7.11
C ARG A 36 -17.61 5.21 -6.50
N PRO A 37 -17.46 6.22 -5.63
CA PRO A 37 -16.19 6.49 -4.95
C PRO A 37 -15.88 5.41 -3.91
N GLY A 38 -14.61 5.28 -3.53
CA GLY A 38 -14.19 4.43 -2.41
C GLY A 38 -12.98 3.54 -2.68
N ALA A 39 -12.56 3.36 -3.94
CA ALA A 39 -11.42 2.52 -4.27
C ALA A 39 -10.11 2.99 -3.60
N ARG A 40 -10.00 4.30 -3.30
CA ARG A 40 -8.88 4.89 -2.56
C ARG A 40 -8.65 4.27 -1.18
N PHE A 41 -9.68 3.70 -0.56
CA PHE A 41 -9.58 3.10 0.77
C PHE A 41 -9.07 1.66 0.75
N ALA A 42 -9.14 0.98 -0.41
CA ALA A 42 -8.81 -0.45 -0.52
C ALA A 42 -7.40 -0.80 -0.02
N PRO A 43 -6.32 -0.06 -0.33
CA PRO A 43 -4.99 -0.41 0.16
C PRO A 43 -4.88 -0.42 1.68
N SER A 44 -5.67 0.40 2.39
CA SER A 44 -5.69 0.41 3.86
C SER A 44 -6.47 -0.75 4.46
N GLN A 45 -7.48 -1.27 3.74
CA GLN A 45 -8.34 -2.38 4.19
C GLN A 45 -7.74 -3.75 3.87
N MET A 46 -6.86 -3.83 2.88
CA MET A 46 -6.16 -5.06 2.51
C MET A 46 -5.00 -5.42 3.47
N ARG A 47 -4.49 -4.45 4.20
CA ARG A 47 -3.38 -4.59 5.16
C ARG A 47 -3.95 -4.72 6.57
#